data_AF-X1RCC6-F1
#
_entry.id   AF-X1RCC6-F1
#
_cell.length_a   1.000
_cell.length_b   1.000
_cell.length_c   1.000
_cell.angle_alpha   90.00
_cell.angle_beta   90.00
_cell.angle_gamma   90.00
#
_symmetry.space_group_name_H-M   'P 1'
#
loop_
_entity.id
_entity.type
_entity.pdbx_description
1 polymer ?
#
loop_
_entity_poly.entity_id
_entity_poly.type
_entity_poly.pdbx_seq_one_letter_code
_entity_poly.pdbx_strand_id
1 'polypeptide(L)'
;MKVTRTFTVEQQGVGKPDYSKEVSAGRERRGLSLEYLQTLKIFTIVFTNEYLVTPYDWVKAPLAPGTSASLIDSETGLSMPFTVPLGYTATIIDFGSGLTEDAIMWTYMSGFLISNAGVYPGGNTYYENRIQAITTAVLDPTGALSLQVEFRVTNLGAGNLESQIA
;
A
#
# COMPACT_ATOMS: atom_id res chain seq x y z
N MET A 1 -46.76 -56.37 16.82
CA MET A 1 -47.11 -54.94 16.94
C MET A 1 -45.95 -54.24 17.63
N LYS A 2 -45.22 -53.35 16.94
CA LYS A 2 -44.01 -52.70 17.48
C LYS A 2 -44.38 -51.30 17.97
N VAL A 3 -44.23 -51.04 19.27
CA VAL A 3 -44.52 -49.72 19.86
C VAL A 3 -43.25 -48.87 19.76
N THR A 4 -43.29 -47.82 18.95
CA THR A 4 -42.23 -46.82 18.86
C THR A 4 -42.56 -45.67 19.80
N ARG A 5 -41.67 -45.39 20.77
CA ARG A 5 -41.79 -44.19 21.62
C ARG A 5 -41.03 -43.05 20.97
N THR A 6 -41.74 -41.97 20.66
CA THR A 6 -41.17 -40.69 20.25
C THR A 6 -41.02 -39.77 21.46
N PHE A 7 -39.92 -39.05 21.54
CA PHE A 7 -39.71 -37.96 22.50
C PHE A 7 -39.22 -36.72 21.76
N THR A 8 -39.68 -35.56 22.20
CA THR A 8 -39.31 -34.26 21.64
C THR A 8 -37.95 -33.86 22.16
N VAL A 9 -36.97 -33.69 21.27
CA VAL A 9 -35.66 -33.15 21.64
C VAL A 9 -35.77 -31.63 21.57
N GLU A 10 -35.57 -30.95 22.71
CA GLU A 10 -35.42 -29.49 22.69
C GLU A 10 -34.09 -29.14 22.03
N GLN A 11 -34.16 -28.50 20.87
CA GLN A 11 -33.00 -28.06 20.13
C GLN A 11 -32.32 -26.91 20.88
N GLN A 12 -31.22 -27.20 21.59
CA GLN A 12 -30.37 -26.14 22.11
C GLN A 12 -29.62 -25.51 20.93
N GLY A 13 -30.17 -24.41 20.41
CA GLY A 13 -29.48 -23.58 19.43
C GLY A 13 -28.23 -22.99 20.09
N VAL A 14 -27.04 -23.44 19.66
CA VAL A 14 -25.83 -22.65 19.84
C VAL A 14 -26.10 -21.37 19.05
N GLY A 15 -26.22 -20.22 19.73
CA GLY A 15 -26.62 -18.95 19.11
C GLY A 15 -25.87 -18.63 17.83
N LYS A 16 -26.39 -17.70 17.01
CA LYS A 16 -25.80 -17.30 15.72
C LYS A 16 -24.28 -17.25 15.85
N PRO A 17 -23.51 -17.90 14.94
CA PRO A 17 -22.07 -17.96 15.09
C PRO A 17 -21.52 -16.55 15.29
N ASP A 18 -20.75 -16.38 16.37
CA ASP A 18 -20.13 -15.11 16.69
C ASP A 18 -18.92 -14.92 15.79
N TYR A 19 -19.17 -14.35 14.62
CA TYR A 19 -18.15 -14.03 13.63
C TYR A 19 -17.26 -12.85 14.03
N SER A 20 -17.44 -12.22 15.20
CA SER A 20 -16.64 -11.06 15.62
C SER A 20 -15.13 -11.34 15.61
N LYS A 21 -14.73 -12.57 15.94
CA LYS A 21 -13.32 -13.01 15.91
C LYS A 21 -12.82 -13.33 14.50
N GLU A 22 -13.68 -13.83 13.62
CA GLU A 22 -13.31 -14.20 12.24
C GLU A 22 -13.25 -12.98 11.32
N VAL A 23 -14.07 -11.96 11.57
CA VAL A 23 -13.98 -10.65 10.89
C VAL A 23 -12.64 -9.96 11.19
N SER A 24 -12.06 -10.18 12.37
CA SER A 24 -10.70 -9.71 12.70
C SER A 24 -9.62 -10.42 11.87
N ALA A 25 -9.74 -11.73 11.69
CA ALA A 25 -8.75 -12.55 10.98
C ALA A 25 -8.78 -12.34 9.46
N GLY A 26 -9.90 -11.84 8.90
CA GLY A 26 -10.05 -11.60 7.46
C GLY A 26 -9.27 -10.39 6.91
N ARG A 27 -8.61 -9.60 7.75
CA ARG A 27 -7.82 -8.42 7.33
C ARG A 27 -6.31 -8.69 7.24
N GLU A 28 -5.85 -9.88 7.59
CA GLU A 28 -4.42 -10.15 7.75
C GLU A 28 -3.82 -10.91 6.57
N ARG A 29 -2.77 -10.33 6.00
CA ARG A 29 -1.71 -11.14 5.38
C ARG A 29 -1.01 -11.87 6.52
N ARG A 30 -0.85 -13.19 6.40
CA ARG A 30 -0.19 -14.03 7.43
C ARG A 30 1.17 -13.41 7.80
N GLY A 31 1.30 -12.81 9.00
CA GLY A 31 2.51 -12.16 9.50
C GLY A 31 2.48 -10.63 9.65
N LEU A 32 1.41 -9.94 9.25
CA LEU A 32 1.21 -8.50 9.50
C LEU A 32 -0.14 -8.28 10.17
N SER A 33 -0.14 -8.11 11.49
CA SER A 33 -1.29 -7.68 12.29
C SER A 33 -1.05 -6.24 12.77
N LEU A 34 -2.00 -5.34 12.54
CA LEU A 34 -1.92 -3.98 13.08
C LEU A 34 -2.23 -4.02 14.58
N GLU A 35 -1.34 -3.43 15.38
CA GLU A 35 -1.59 -3.22 16.81
C GLU A 35 -2.52 -2.02 17.05
N TYR A 36 -2.95 -1.86 18.32
CA TYR A 36 -3.72 -0.69 18.73
C TYR A 36 -2.96 0.60 18.38
N LEU A 37 -3.65 1.54 17.72
CA LEU A 37 -3.12 2.81 17.17
C LEU A 37 -2.18 2.69 15.95
N GLN A 38 -2.05 1.51 15.34
CA GLN A 38 -1.41 1.40 14.03
C GLN A 38 -2.44 1.54 12.92
N THR A 39 -2.07 2.29 11.88
CA THR A 39 -2.89 2.51 10.69
C THR A 39 -2.05 2.18 9.45
N LEU A 40 -2.68 1.54 8.47
CA LEU A 40 -2.07 1.30 7.17
C LEU A 40 -2.39 2.46 6.21
N LYS A 41 -1.38 2.94 5.50
CA LYS A 41 -1.54 3.86 4.37
C LYS A 41 -1.11 3.16 3.08
N ILE A 42 -1.84 3.40 2.00
CA ILE A 42 -1.54 2.86 0.67
C ILE A 42 -1.29 4.04 -0.26
N PHE A 43 -0.07 4.13 -0.78
CA PHE A 43 0.30 5.13 -1.76
C PHE A 43 0.48 4.43 -3.09
N THR A 44 -0.21 4.86 -4.13
CA THR A 44 -0.14 4.20 -5.43
C THR A 44 -0.12 5.22 -6.56
N ILE A 45 0.41 4.79 -7.68
CA ILE A 45 0.20 5.47 -8.96
C ILE A 45 0.16 4.41 -10.06
N VAL A 46 -0.79 4.58 -10.98
CA VAL A 46 -0.96 3.73 -12.15
C VAL A 46 -0.86 4.61 -13.38
N PHE A 47 0.05 4.28 -14.28
CA PHE A 47 0.18 4.93 -15.59
C PHE A 47 -0.40 4.01 -16.64
N THR A 48 -1.44 4.46 -17.34
CA THR A 48 -2.11 3.64 -18.36
C THR A 48 -2.86 4.50 -19.37
N ASN A 49 -3.04 3.98 -20.58
CA ASN A 49 -3.91 4.59 -21.58
C ASN A 49 -5.41 4.59 -21.18
N GLU A 50 -5.81 3.75 -20.22
CA GLU A 50 -7.19 3.65 -19.71
C GLU A 50 -7.53 4.71 -18.63
N TYR A 51 -6.68 5.74 -18.44
CA TYR A 51 -6.84 6.70 -17.34
C TYR A 51 -8.11 7.55 -17.39
N LEU A 52 -8.74 7.71 -18.56
CA LEU A 52 -9.92 8.56 -18.73
C LEU A 52 -11.22 7.91 -18.22
N VAL A 53 -11.24 6.60 -18.02
CA VAL A 53 -12.46 5.85 -17.66
C VAL A 53 -12.59 5.53 -16.17
N THR A 54 -11.63 5.96 -15.36
CA THR A 54 -11.54 5.64 -13.94
C THR A 54 -11.79 6.86 -13.05
N PRO A 55 -12.54 6.71 -11.94
CA PRO A 55 -12.77 7.79 -11.00
C PRO A 55 -11.60 8.00 -10.02
N TYR A 56 -10.56 7.18 -10.09
CA TYR A 56 -9.47 7.17 -9.11
C TYR A 56 -8.34 8.14 -9.47
N ASP A 57 -8.03 9.06 -8.55
CA ASP A 57 -7.01 10.10 -8.76
C ASP A 57 -5.60 9.56 -9.02
N TRP A 58 -5.28 8.38 -8.48
CA TRP A 58 -3.98 7.72 -8.66
C TRP A 58 -3.81 7.04 -10.01
N VAL A 59 -4.83 7.00 -10.87
CA VAL A 59 -4.68 6.52 -12.25
C VAL A 59 -4.47 7.71 -13.17
N LYS A 60 -3.32 7.75 -13.83
CA LYS A 60 -2.83 8.85 -14.67
C LYS A 60 -2.52 8.36 -16.07
N ALA A 61 -2.45 9.32 -17.00
CA ALA A 61 -1.94 9.07 -18.35
C ALA A 61 -0.51 8.51 -18.30
N PRO A 62 -0.05 7.80 -19.35
CA PRO A 62 1.31 7.28 -19.42
C PRO A 62 2.37 8.36 -19.13
N LEU A 63 3.39 8.02 -18.35
CA LEU A 63 4.40 8.99 -17.92
C LEU A 63 5.43 9.19 -19.04
N ALA A 64 5.59 10.42 -19.53
CA ALA A 64 6.47 10.73 -20.66
C ALA A 64 7.98 10.52 -20.31
N PRO A 65 8.82 10.19 -21.30
CA PRO A 65 10.27 10.07 -21.11
C PRO A 65 10.89 11.27 -20.40
N GLY A 66 11.77 11.02 -19.42
CA GLY A 66 12.48 12.06 -18.66
C GLY A 66 11.61 12.81 -17.63
N THR A 67 10.31 12.52 -17.54
CA THR A 67 9.42 13.17 -16.57
C THR A 67 9.32 12.37 -15.27
N SER A 68 8.90 13.05 -14.21
CA SER A 68 8.74 12.44 -12.88
C SER A 68 7.35 12.66 -12.32
N ALA A 69 6.91 11.74 -11.48
CA ALA A 69 5.65 11.83 -10.77
C ALA A 69 5.79 11.24 -9.36
N SER A 70 5.00 11.75 -8.43
CA SER A 70 4.98 11.28 -7.05
C SER A 70 3.80 10.33 -6.85
N LEU A 71 3.94 9.38 -5.93
CA LEU A 71 2.84 8.49 -5.57
C LEU A 71 1.68 9.29 -4.94
N ILE A 72 0.48 8.74 -5.01
CA ILE A 72 -0.75 9.38 -4.55
C ILE A 72 -1.36 8.53 -3.43
N ASP A 73 -1.81 9.17 -2.36
CA ASP A 73 -2.53 8.51 -1.29
C ASP A 73 -3.87 7.98 -1.81
N SER A 74 -4.04 6.66 -1.77
CA SER A 74 -5.21 5.97 -2.32
C SER A 74 -6.49 6.24 -1.52
N GLU A 75 -6.37 6.78 -0.31
CA GLU A 75 -7.53 7.13 0.50
C GLU A 75 -8.01 8.55 0.23
N THR A 76 -7.09 9.48 -0.03
CA THR A 76 -7.39 10.92 -0.10
C THR A 76 -7.26 11.53 -1.49
N GLY A 77 -6.65 10.82 -2.44
CA GLY A 77 -6.36 11.34 -3.78
C GLY A 77 -5.23 12.38 -3.82
N LEU A 78 -4.61 12.68 -2.67
CA LEU A 78 -3.55 13.68 -2.58
C LEU A 78 -2.21 13.10 -3.02
N SER A 79 -1.53 13.82 -3.92
CA SER A 79 -0.14 13.52 -4.26
C SER A 79 0.77 13.73 -3.06
N MET A 80 1.76 12.84 -2.91
CA MET A 80 2.87 13.04 -1.99
C MET A 80 3.59 14.38 -2.31
N PRO A 81 4.24 15.03 -1.30
CA PRO A 81 4.67 14.48 -0.01
C PRO A 81 3.54 14.20 1.01
N PHE A 82 3.63 13.05 1.68
CA PHE A 82 2.78 12.72 2.82
C PHE A 82 3.40 13.26 4.11
N THR A 83 2.62 13.95 4.92
CA THR A 83 3.05 14.44 6.23
C THR A 83 2.69 13.43 7.30
N VAL A 84 3.69 12.87 7.98
CA VAL A 84 3.50 11.97 9.12
C VAL A 84 2.92 12.77 10.28
N PRO A 85 1.76 12.39 10.85
CA PRO A 85 1.18 13.09 11.98
C PRO A 85 2.11 13.10 13.18
N LEU A 86 2.10 14.19 13.94
CA LEU A 86 2.90 14.30 15.17
C LEU A 86 2.48 13.22 16.18
N GLY A 87 3.46 12.60 16.82
CA GLY A 87 3.31 11.44 17.70
C GLY A 87 3.35 10.09 16.98
N TYR A 88 3.50 10.06 15.65
CA TYR A 88 3.58 8.84 14.86
C TYR A 88 4.92 8.71 14.12
N THR A 89 5.27 7.47 13.80
CA THR A 89 6.34 7.15 12.86
C THR A 89 5.75 6.40 11.67
N ALA A 90 6.26 6.64 10.46
CA ALA A 90 5.90 5.90 9.27
C ALA A 90 7.00 4.89 8.93
N THR A 91 6.60 3.66 8.58
CA THR A 91 7.50 2.58 8.18
C THR A 91 6.92 1.91 6.94
N ILE A 92 7.75 1.70 5.91
CA ILE A 92 7.35 0.92 4.74
C ILE A 92 7.26 -0.55 5.14
N ILE A 93 6.14 -1.20 4.82
CA ILE A 93 5.91 -2.62 5.14
C ILE A 93 5.87 -3.52 3.89
N ASP A 94 5.54 -2.96 2.73
CA ASP A 94 5.50 -3.64 1.45
C ASP A 94 5.70 -2.59 0.35
N PHE A 95 6.21 -3.02 -0.78
CA PHE A 95 6.43 -2.19 -1.95
C PHE A 95 6.44 -3.06 -3.20
N GLY A 96 5.63 -2.71 -4.20
CA GLY A 96 5.49 -3.46 -5.44
C GLY A 96 5.43 -2.55 -6.67
N SER A 97 6.03 -3.01 -7.77
CA SER A 97 5.95 -2.28 -9.04
C SER A 97 5.98 -3.21 -10.25
N GLY A 98 5.30 -2.79 -11.31
CA GLY A 98 5.37 -3.37 -12.65
C GLY A 98 5.44 -2.25 -13.67
N LEU A 99 6.47 -2.26 -14.52
CA LEU A 99 6.82 -1.13 -15.39
C LEU A 99 7.11 -1.65 -16.82
N THR A 100 6.66 -0.93 -17.85
CA THR A 100 6.96 -1.26 -19.26
C THR A 100 8.27 -0.66 -19.77
N GLU A 101 8.80 0.36 -19.09
CA GLU A 101 9.97 1.12 -19.49
C GLU A 101 10.99 1.18 -18.35
N ASP A 102 12.20 1.66 -18.65
CA ASP A 102 13.22 1.93 -17.65
C ASP A 102 12.74 3.00 -16.67
N ALA A 103 12.85 2.73 -15.37
CA ALA A 103 12.44 3.71 -14.35
C ALA A 103 13.36 3.68 -13.14
N ILE A 104 13.44 4.84 -12.48
CA ILE A 104 14.09 4.96 -11.18
C ILE A 104 13.12 5.56 -10.18
N MET A 105 13.18 5.06 -8.95
CA MET A 105 12.38 5.54 -7.85
C MET A 105 13.25 6.00 -6.69
N TRP A 106 12.98 7.22 -6.25
CA TRP A 106 13.69 7.87 -5.16
C TRP A 106 12.75 8.12 -3.99
N THR A 107 13.27 7.96 -2.78
CA THR A 107 12.58 8.32 -1.55
C THR A 107 13.21 9.57 -0.96
N TYR A 108 12.37 10.56 -0.69
CA TYR A 108 12.75 11.79 -0.02
C TYR A 108 12.13 11.86 1.37
N MET A 109 12.87 12.41 2.33
CA MET A 109 12.36 12.76 3.65
C MET A 109 12.64 14.24 3.92
N SER A 110 11.57 15.00 4.19
CA SER A 110 11.61 16.45 4.40
C SER A 110 12.39 17.20 3.31
N GLY A 111 12.21 16.77 2.04
CA GLY A 111 12.86 17.35 0.86
C GLY A 111 14.27 16.82 0.56
N PHE A 112 14.87 16.01 1.43
CA PHE A 112 16.20 15.44 1.21
C PHE A 112 16.11 14.03 0.64
N LEU A 113 16.93 13.72 -0.36
CA LEU A 113 17.05 12.37 -0.90
C LEU A 113 17.67 11.45 0.15
N ILE A 114 17.01 10.35 0.50
CA ILE A 114 17.48 9.45 1.57
C ILE A 114 17.73 8.01 1.12
N SER A 115 17.05 7.56 0.05
CA SER A 115 17.20 6.20 -0.44
C SER A 115 16.74 6.09 -1.88
N ASN A 116 17.25 5.07 -2.57
CA ASN A 116 16.64 4.53 -3.76
C ASN A 116 15.57 3.50 -3.37
N ALA A 117 14.35 3.66 -3.87
CA ALA A 117 13.28 2.67 -3.70
C ALA A 117 13.30 1.60 -4.81
N GLY A 118 13.93 1.89 -5.95
CA GLY A 118 14.14 0.90 -7.00
C GLY A 118 14.81 1.49 -8.24
N VAL A 119 15.53 0.64 -8.98
CA VAL A 119 16.01 0.89 -10.34
C VAL A 119 15.52 -0.28 -11.19
N TYR A 120 14.81 0.01 -12.26
CA TYR A 120 14.13 -0.99 -13.08
C TYR A 120 14.62 -0.89 -14.52
N PRO A 121 15.71 -1.60 -14.88
CA PRO A 121 16.13 -1.70 -16.27
C PRO A 121 15.29 -2.73 -17.02
N GLY A 122 14.92 -2.42 -18.26
CA GLY A 122 14.34 -3.29 -19.26
C GLY A 122 12.83 -3.56 -19.16
N GLY A 123 12.06 -2.72 -18.45
CA GLY A 123 10.62 -2.96 -18.26
C GLY A 123 10.36 -4.28 -17.53
N ASN A 124 10.56 -4.30 -16.22
CA ASN A 124 10.40 -5.51 -15.41
C ASN A 124 9.09 -5.48 -14.61
N THR A 125 8.43 -6.64 -14.53
CA THR A 125 7.43 -6.90 -13.48
C THR A 125 8.17 -7.45 -12.28
N TYR A 126 8.38 -6.63 -11.26
CA TYR A 126 9.21 -6.99 -10.11
C TYR A 126 8.36 -7.05 -8.85
N TYR A 127 8.04 -8.27 -8.43
CA TYR A 127 7.53 -8.51 -7.08
C TYR A 127 8.72 -8.67 -6.15
N GLU A 128 9.16 -7.59 -5.51
CA GLU A 128 10.12 -7.65 -4.41
C GLU A 128 9.38 -7.53 -3.09
N ASN A 129 9.25 -8.63 -2.34
CA ASN A 129 8.96 -8.50 -0.92
C ASN A 129 10.27 -8.11 -0.21
N ARG A 130 10.74 -6.89 -0.49
CA ARG A 130 11.91 -6.34 0.17
C ARG A 130 11.45 -5.70 1.46
N ILE A 131 12.07 -6.07 2.57
CA ILE A 131 12.03 -5.26 3.78
C ILE A 131 12.79 -3.97 3.46
N GLN A 132 12.13 -3.00 2.83
CA GLN A 132 12.64 -1.65 2.74
C GLN A 132 12.48 -1.04 4.12
N ALA A 133 13.54 -1.11 4.91
CA ALA A 133 13.58 -0.52 6.24
C ALA A 133 13.73 1.02 6.16
N ILE A 134 12.84 1.68 5.42
CA ILE A 134 12.70 3.14 5.50
C ILE A 134 11.67 3.38 6.59
N THR A 135 12.15 3.98 7.67
CA THR A 135 11.30 4.44 8.76
C THR A 135 11.70 5.85 9.17
N THR A 136 10.70 6.68 9.46
CA THR A 136 10.95 8.02 9.99
C THR A 136 11.54 7.97 11.40
N ALA A 137 11.45 6.83 12.09
CA ALA A 137 12.04 6.62 13.41
C ALA A 137 13.57 6.75 13.43
N VAL A 138 14.26 6.62 12.29
CA VAL A 138 15.72 6.85 12.20
C VAL A 138 16.06 8.31 12.49
N LEU A 139 15.21 9.26 12.09
CA LEU A 139 15.42 10.68 12.32
C LEU A 139 14.72 11.17 13.58
N ASP A 140 13.54 10.63 13.87
CA ASP A 140 12.72 11.02 15.00
C ASP A 140 12.03 9.80 15.62
N PRO A 141 12.71 9.09 16.53
CA PRO A 141 12.18 7.88 17.14
C PRO A 141 10.96 8.14 18.05
N THR A 142 10.72 9.40 18.42
CA THR A 142 9.63 9.80 19.31
C THR A 142 8.40 10.36 18.56
N GLY A 143 8.51 10.60 17.26
CA GLY A 143 7.47 11.28 16.48
C GLY A 143 7.23 12.73 16.92
N ALA A 144 8.23 13.40 17.51
CA ALA A 144 8.12 14.80 17.95
C ALA A 144 8.11 15.82 16.80
N LEU A 145 8.51 15.41 15.59
CA LEU A 145 8.64 16.23 14.40
C LEU A 145 7.57 15.86 13.37
N SER A 146 7.09 16.87 12.65
CA SER A 146 6.25 16.69 11.46
C SER A 146 7.17 16.41 10.26
N LEU A 147 7.40 15.12 9.98
CA LEU A 147 8.25 14.68 8.88
C LEU A 147 7.44 14.43 7.62
N GLN A 148 7.98 14.84 6.48
CA GLN A 148 7.37 14.56 5.18
C GLN A 148 8.09 13.40 4.50
N VAL A 149 7.35 12.51 3.86
CA VAL A 149 7.88 11.42 3.04
C VAL A 149 7.35 11.57 1.62
N GLU A 150 8.20 11.36 0.61
CA GLU A 150 7.79 11.36 -0.79
C GLU A 150 8.48 10.23 -1.54
N PHE A 151 7.71 9.45 -2.29
CA PHE A 151 8.22 8.57 -3.32
C PHE A 151 8.00 9.23 -4.68
N ARG A 152 9.07 9.32 -5.45
CA ARG A 152 9.06 9.89 -6.79
C ARG A 152 9.61 8.88 -7.79
N VAL A 153 8.83 8.59 -8.82
CA VAL A 153 9.24 7.79 -9.98
C VAL A 153 9.63 8.71 -11.12
N THR A 154 10.70 8.37 -11.83
CA THR A 154 11.16 9.04 -13.05
C THR A 154 11.25 8.01 -14.18
N ASN A 155 10.64 8.33 -15.32
CA ASN A 155 10.77 7.52 -16.53
C ASN A 155 12.15 7.79 -17.17
N LEU A 156 12.99 6.76 -17.21
CA LEU A 156 14.32 6.78 -17.84
C LEU A 156 14.33 6.09 -19.22
N GLY A 157 13.21 5.49 -19.61
CA GLY A 157 13.04 4.84 -20.90
C GLY A 157 12.88 5.82 -22.05
N ALA A 158 12.82 5.25 -23.26
CA ALA A 158 12.62 6.02 -24.49
C ALA A 158 11.13 6.18 -24.83
N GLY A 159 10.28 5.28 -24.32
CA GLY A 159 8.83 5.30 -24.52
C GLY A 159 8.04 5.90 -23.34
N ASN A 160 6.74 6.08 -23.54
CA ASN A 160 5.85 6.42 -22.44
C ASN A 160 5.75 5.23 -21.48
N LEU A 161 5.97 5.48 -20.20
CA LEU A 161 5.90 4.45 -19.17
C LEU A 161 4.42 4.16 -18.83
N GLU A 162 4.03 2.91 -19.01
CA GLU A 162 2.85 2.31 -18.40
C GLU A 162 3.28 1.48 -17.20
N SER A 163 2.54 1.59 -16.09
CA SER A 163 2.95 0.93 -14.85
C SER A 163 1.87 0.85 -13.80
N GLN A 164 2.11 0.00 -12.81
CA GLN A 164 1.50 0.08 -11.50
C GLN A 164 2.61 0.15 -10.45
N ILE A 165 2.49 1.05 -9.49
CA ILE A 165 3.42 1.21 -8.36
C ILE A 165 2.59 1.37 -7.09
N ALA A 166 2.86 0.60 -6.04
CA ALA A 166 2.12 0.61 -4.77
C ALA A 166 2.97 0.20 -3.57
#